data_AF-A0A6G3UAB9-F1
#
_entry.id   AF-A0A6G3UAB9-F1
#
_cell.length_a   1.000
_cell.length_b   1.000
_cell.length_c   1.000
_cell.angle_alpha   90.00
_cell.angle_beta   90.00
_cell.angle_gamma   90.00
#
_symmetry.space_group_name_H-M   'P 1'
#
loop_
_entity.id
_entity.type
_entity.pdbx_description
1 polymer ?
#
loop_
_entity_poly.entity_id
_entity_poly.type
_entity_poly.pdbx_seq_one_letter_code
_entity_poly.pdbx_strand_id
1 'polypeptide(L)'
;MTVSEQDEVARFASLLREFKERTDRSYGSLARRLGMNTSTLHRYCAGDAVPVDFAPVERFAALCGATREERLELHHRWLLAAEARRRPRTDGVAREAPPGTEPATGTPGASRASGR
;
A
#
# COMPACT_ATOMS: atom_id res chain seq x y z
N MET A 1 8.96 -11.50 -22.15
CA MET A 1 8.31 -10.28 -22.67
C MET A 1 7.51 -9.64 -21.53
N THR A 2 8.23 -9.13 -20.53
CA THR A 2 7.70 -8.62 -19.25
C THR A 2 8.05 -7.14 -19.03
N VAL A 3 8.70 -6.55 -20.05
CA VAL A 3 9.18 -5.17 -20.04
C VAL A 3 8.01 -4.20 -19.96
N SER A 4 6.88 -4.50 -20.60
CA SER A 4 5.67 -3.68 -20.53
C SER A 4 5.05 -3.63 -19.12
N GLU A 5 5.09 -4.74 -18.37
CA GLU A 5 4.53 -4.78 -17.01
C GLU A 5 5.33 -3.89 -16.06
N GLN A 6 6.66 -3.98 -16.14
CA GLN A 6 7.57 -3.16 -15.35
C GLN A 6 7.52 -1.69 -15.76
N ASP A 7 7.27 -1.41 -17.05
CA ASP A 7 7.15 -0.05 -17.59
C ASP A 7 5.89 0.65 -17.06
N GLU A 8 4.73 -0.03 -17.01
CA GLU A 8 3.51 0.56 -16.43
C GLU A 8 3.67 0.84 -14.92
N VAL A 9 4.35 -0.07 -14.19
CA VAL A 9 4.65 0.12 -12.76
C VAL A 9 5.62 1.29 -12.56
N ALA A 10 6.65 1.43 -13.40
CA ALA A 10 7.61 2.53 -13.34
C ALA A 10 6.96 3.88 -13.67
N ARG A 11 6.04 3.93 -14.63
CA ARG A 11 5.26 5.14 -14.97
C ARG A 11 4.35 5.57 -13.82
N PHE A 12 3.66 4.62 -13.19
CA PHE A 12 2.86 4.90 -12.00
C PHE A 12 3.72 5.46 -10.85
N ALA A 13 4.88 4.84 -10.59
CA ALA A 13 5.80 5.27 -9.56
C ALA A 13 6.39 6.67 -9.83
N SER A 14 6.69 6.98 -11.09
CA SER A 14 7.15 8.30 -11.53
C SER A 14 6.11 9.38 -11.25
N LEU A 15 4.82 9.11 -11.54
CA LEU A 15 3.73 10.04 -11.25
C LEU A 15 3.61 10.35 -9.75
N LEU A 16 3.74 9.32 -8.89
CA LEU A 16 3.74 9.50 -7.44
C LEU A 16 4.90 10.38 -6.97
N ARG A 17 6.09 10.21 -7.58
CA ARG A 17 7.24 11.06 -7.30
C ARG A 17 7.03 12.49 -7.74
N GLU A 18 6.43 12.74 -8.90
CA GLU A 18 6.12 14.09 -9.38
C GLU A 18 5.16 14.81 -8.43
N PHE A 19 4.10 14.13 -7.95
CA PHE A 19 3.22 14.71 -6.92
C PHE A 19 3.97 15.01 -5.62
N LYS A 20 4.88 14.12 -5.22
CA LYS A 20 5.73 14.34 -4.04
C LYS A 20 6.68 15.52 -4.25
N GLU A 21 7.30 15.68 -5.41
CA GLU A 21 8.28 16.74 -5.69
C GLU A 21 7.63 18.13 -5.69
N ARG A 22 6.34 18.21 -6.04
CA ARG A 22 5.52 19.43 -5.86
C ARG A 22 5.23 19.77 -4.40
N THR A 23 5.43 18.83 -3.48
CA THR A 23 5.13 19.00 -2.05
C THR A 23 6.43 19.06 -1.24
N ASP A 24 6.57 20.03 -0.34
CA ASP A 24 7.70 20.12 0.61
C ASP A 24 7.68 19.04 1.74
N ARG A 25 7.03 17.89 1.50
CA ARG A 25 6.82 16.85 2.52
C ARG A 25 7.73 15.66 2.32
N SER A 26 8.26 15.15 3.43
CA SER A 26 9.04 13.91 3.47
C SER A 26 8.13 12.67 3.41
N TYR A 27 8.64 11.57 2.86
CA TYR A 27 7.93 10.28 2.81
C TYR A 27 7.47 9.82 4.19
N GLY A 28 8.28 10.03 5.24
CA GLY A 28 7.89 9.70 6.62
C GLY A 28 6.70 10.50 7.14
N SER A 29 6.59 11.78 6.77
CA SER A 29 5.44 12.63 7.15
C SER A 29 4.16 12.20 6.45
N LEU A 30 4.28 11.78 5.18
CA LEU A 30 3.15 11.28 4.39
C LEU A 30 2.70 9.91 4.90
N ALA A 31 3.65 8.99 5.15
CA ALA A 31 3.38 7.65 5.67
C ALA A 31 2.64 7.69 7.01
N ARG A 32 3.09 8.53 7.95
CA ARG A 32 2.39 8.75 9.25
C ARG A 32 0.96 9.24 9.07
N ARG A 33 0.72 10.17 8.14
CA ARG A 33 -0.62 10.73 7.87
C ARG A 33 -1.57 9.72 7.23
N LEU A 34 -1.01 8.78 6.48
CA LEU A 34 -1.73 7.70 5.82
C LEU A 34 -1.90 6.46 6.71
N GLY A 35 -1.27 6.43 7.88
CA GLY A 35 -1.26 5.26 8.76
C GLY A 35 -0.47 4.08 8.20
N MET A 36 0.48 4.33 7.29
CA MET A 36 1.29 3.28 6.65
C MET A 36 2.77 3.37 7.03
N ASN A 37 3.51 2.30 6.77
CA ASN A 37 4.95 2.27 6.96
C ASN A 37 5.66 3.03 5.82
N THR A 38 6.61 3.88 6.16
CA THR A 38 7.51 4.57 5.24
C THR A 38 8.17 3.63 4.24
N SER A 39 8.57 2.42 4.63
CA SER A 39 9.16 1.42 3.74
C SER A 39 8.18 0.91 2.67
N THR A 40 6.89 0.83 2.98
CA THR A 40 5.86 0.45 2.00
C THR A 40 5.64 1.58 1.00
N LEU A 41 5.56 2.82 1.48
CA LEU A 41 5.45 4.00 0.62
C LEU A 41 6.65 4.14 -0.31
N HIS A 42 7.87 3.90 0.20
CA HIS A 42 9.08 3.91 -0.61
C HIS A 42 9.04 2.87 -1.73
N ARG A 43 8.58 1.65 -1.46
CA ARG A 43 8.42 0.61 -2.50
C ARG A 43 7.41 1.03 -3.57
N TYR A 44 6.32 1.71 -3.19
CA TYR A 44 5.34 2.22 -4.16
C TYR A 44 5.94 3.32 -5.05
N CYS A 45 6.67 4.27 -4.46
CA CYS A 45 7.35 5.32 -5.21
C CYS A 45 8.58 4.83 -6.00
N ALA A 46 9.12 3.66 -5.68
CA ALA A 46 10.19 3.01 -6.43
C ALA A 46 9.65 2.07 -7.54
N GLY A 47 8.34 1.80 -7.59
CA GLY A 47 7.76 0.79 -8.47
C GLY A 47 8.08 -0.66 -8.05
N ASP A 48 8.62 -0.85 -6.85
CA ASP A 48 8.94 -2.16 -6.28
C ASP A 48 7.72 -2.87 -5.70
N ALA A 49 6.66 -2.13 -5.40
CA ALA A 49 5.37 -2.68 -5.04
C ALA A 49 4.21 -1.86 -5.63
N VAL A 50 3.12 -2.53 -6.02
CA VAL A 50 1.86 -1.88 -6.41
C VAL A 50 0.81 -2.24 -5.37
N PRO A 51 0.13 -1.25 -4.76
CA PRO A 51 -0.95 -1.51 -3.81
C PRO A 51 -2.13 -2.20 -4.47
N VAL A 52 -2.80 -3.10 -3.73
CA VAL A 52 -4.01 -3.82 -4.17
C VAL A 52 -5.26 -2.94 -4.10
N ASP A 53 -5.23 -1.94 -3.22
CA ASP A 53 -6.28 -0.93 -3.06
C ASP A 53 -5.78 0.47 -3.40
N PHE A 54 -6.60 1.23 -4.12
CA PHE A 54 -6.29 2.62 -4.48
C PHE A 54 -6.53 3.62 -3.34
N ALA A 55 -7.30 3.26 -2.31
CA ALA A 55 -7.67 4.15 -1.21
C ALA A 55 -6.47 4.89 -0.53
N PRO A 56 -5.37 4.22 -0.15
CA PRO A 56 -4.20 4.92 0.41
C PRO A 56 -3.48 5.81 -0.62
N VAL A 57 -3.49 5.43 -1.89
CA VAL A 57 -2.86 6.19 -2.99
C VAL A 57 -3.66 7.45 -3.30
N GLU A 58 -4.98 7.37 -3.32
CA GLU A 58 -5.87 8.51 -3.52
C GLU A 58 -5.71 9.54 -2.41
N ARG A 59 -5.69 9.10 -1.14
CA ARG A 59 -5.47 9.97 0.01
C ARG A 59 -4.09 10.64 -0.06
N PHE A 60 -3.07 9.92 -0.51
CA PHE A 60 -1.73 10.49 -0.74
C PHE A 60 -1.80 11.62 -1.77
N ALA A 61 -2.40 11.35 -2.93
CA ALA A 61 -2.54 12.34 -4.00
C ALA A 61 -3.34 13.56 -3.50
N ALA A 62 -4.42 13.35 -2.76
CA ALA A 62 -5.19 14.42 -2.14
C ALA A 62 -4.36 15.25 -1.13
N LEU A 63 -3.49 14.62 -0.34
CA LEU A 63 -2.59 15.31 0.59
C LEU A 63 -1.48 16.11 -0.11
N CYS A 64 -1.08 15.70 -1.31
CA CYS A 64 -0.17 16.42 -2.20
C CYS A 64 -0.86 17.56 -2.97
N GLY A 65 -2.17 17.72 -2.82
CA GLY A 65 -2.93 18.76 -3.55
C GLY A 65 -3.25 18.40 -5.00
N ALA A 66 -3.21 17.11 -5.36
CA ALA A 66 -3.58 16.65 -6.69
C ALA A 66 -5.04 17.01 -7.01
N THR A 67 -5.23 17.58 -8.20
CA THR A 67 -6.54 17.86 -8.77
C THR A 67 -7.30 16.57 -9.04
N ARG A 68 -8.62 16.67 -9.23
CA ARG A 68 -9.45 15.50 -9.51
C ARG A 68 -9.02 14.78 -10.80
N GLU A 69 -8.60 15.54 -11.82
CA GLU A 69 -8.11 15.00 -13.09
C GLU A 69 -6.81 14.20 -12.89
N GLU A 70 -5.86 14.76 -12.15
CA GLU A 70 -4.61 14.08 -11.79
C GLU A 70 -4.84 12.80 -10.99
N ARG A 71 -5.83 12.78 -10.08
CA ARG A 71 -6.21 11.56 -9.37
C ARG A 71 -6.82 10.49 -10.28
N LEU A 72 -7.61 10.88 -11.28
CA LEU A 72 -8.19 9.97 -12.26
C LEU A 72 -7.11 9.37 -13.17
N GLU A 73 -6.14 10.18 -13.60
CA GLU A 73 -5.00 9.71 -14.38
C GLU A 73 -4.15 8.69 -13.58
N LEU A 74 -3.89 9.01 -12.30
CA LEU A 74 -3.20 8.10 -11.38
C LEU A 74 -3.98 6.78 -11.22
N HIS A 75 -5.32 6.86 -11.12
CA HIS A 75 -6.18 5.67 -11.02
C HIS A 75 -6.12 4.80 -12.28
N HIS A 76 -6.15 5.42 -13.46
CA HIS A 76 -6.04 4.69 -14.73
C HIS A 76 -4.69 3.97 -14.86
N ARG A 77 -3.58 4.65 -14.55
CA ARG A 77 -2.25 4.02 -14.53
C ARG A 77 -2.12 2.93 -13.47
N TRP A 78 -2.73 3.14 -12.31
CA TRP A 78 -2.77 2.12 -11.26
C TRP A 78 -3.49 0.85 -11.74
N LEU A 79 -4.61 0.96 -12.47
CA LEU A 79 -5.31 -0.18 -13.06
C LEU A 79 -4.41 -0.98 -14.01
N LEU A 80 -3.69 -0.30 -14.91
CA LEU A 80 -2.77 -0.95 -15.84
C LEU A 80 -1.61 -1.65 -15.11
N ALA A 81 -0.99 -0.95 -14.15
CA ALA A 81 0.09 -1.50 -13.33
C ALA A 81 -0.38 -2.65 -12.43
N ALA A 82 -1.59 -2.55 -11.87
CA ALA A 82 -2.20 -3.58 -11.05
C ALA A 82 -2.51 -4.82 -11.90
N GLU A 83 -3.11 -4.67 -13.08
CA GLU A 83 -3.39 -5.80 -13.97
C GLU A 83 -2.11 -6.51 -14.44
N ALA A 84 -1.09 -5.72 -14.80
CA ALA A 84 0.24 -6.22 -15.12
C ALA A 84 0.87 -7.03 -13.97
N ARG A 85 0.61 -6.65 -12.71
CA ARG A 85 1.16 -7.34 -11.53
C ARG A 85 0.28 -8.46 -10.99
N ARG A 86 -1.02 -8.42 -11.27
CA ARG A 86 -2.01 -9.46 -10.95
C ARG A 86 -1.84 -10.67 -11.85
N ARG A 87 -1.19 -10.53 -13.02
CA ARG A 87 -0.73 -11.65 -13.84
C ARG A 87 0.27 -12.46 -12.99
N PRO A 88 -0.11 -13.64 -12.48
CA PRO A 88 0.68 -14.31 -11.48
C PRO A 88 1.97 -14.81 -12.12
N ARG A 89 3.11 -14.23 -11.75
CA ARG A 89 4.34 -15.02 -11.69
C ARG A 89 4.30 -15.78 -10.38
N THR A 90 4.49 -17.08 -10.49
CA THR A 90 4.59 -18.04 -9.41
C THR A 90 5.82 -17.73 -8.55
N ASP A 91 5.75 -16.70 -7.72
CA ASP A 91 6.75 -16.41 -6.71
C ASP A 91 6.16 -15.61 -5.53
N GLY A 92 5.78 -16.34 -4.49
CA GLY A 92 6.12 -16.00 -3.10
C GLY A 92 5.59 -14.70 -2.49
N VAL A 93 4.46 -14.82 -1.78
CA VAL A 93 4.20 -14.23 -0.46
C VAL A 93 4.39 -12.70 -0.29
N ALA A 94 3.43 -11.90 -0.78
CA ALA A 94 3.17 -10.59 -0.19
C ALA A 94 2.14 -10.75 0.94
N ARG A 95 2.66 -11.00 2.14
CA ARG A 95 1.92 -11.12 3.40
C ARG A 95 1.13 -9.83 3.68
N GLU A 96 -0.15 -9.85 3.34
CA GLU A 96 -1.16 -8.93 3.85
C GLU A 96 -1.47 -9.32 5.30
N ALA A 97 -0.96 -8.54 6.26
CA ALA A 97 -1.40 -8.48 7.66
C ALA A 97 -0.73 -7.26 8.31
N PRO A 98 -1.45 -6.47 9.14
CA PRO A 98 -2.08 -7.05 10.32
C PRO A 98 -3.62 -6.93 10.37
N PRO A 99 -4.31 -7.96 10.87
CA PRO A 99 -5.65 -7.81 11.43
C PRO A 99 -5.53 -7.07 12.77
N GLY A 100 -5.91 -5.80 12.79
CA GLY A 100 -6.19 -5.08 14.02
C GLY A 100 -7.61 -5.35 14.48
N THR A 101 -7.83 -6.40 15.26
CA THR A 101 -8.92 -6.47 16.26
C THR A 101 -8.53 -7.56 17.27
N GLU A 102 -8.00 -7.12 18.40
CA GLU A 102 -7.86 -7.92 19.61
C GLU A 102 -9.25 -8.32 20.12
N PRO A 103 -9.47 -9.57 20.56
CA PRO A 103 -10.40 -9.83 21.63
C PRO A 103 -9.61 -10.03 22.92
N ALA A 104 -9.45 -8.95 23.68
CA ALA A 104 -9.25 -9.04 25.12
C ALA A 104 -10.61 -9.33 25.76
N THR A 105 -10.75 -10.51 26.37
CA THR A 105 -11.56 -10.88 27.55
C THR A 105 -11.37 -12.39 27.71
N GLY A 106 -10.72 -12.96 28.73
CA GLY A 106 -10.83 -12.64 30.15
C GLY A 106 -11.76 -13.66 30.82
N THR A 107 -11.19 -14.83 31.21
CA THR A 107 -11.69 -15.78 32.25
C THR A 107 -12.99 -16.56 31.91
N PRO A 108 -13.03 -17.90 32.07
CA PRO A 108 -13.18 -18.57 33.38
C PRO A 108 -12.24 -19.79 33.50
N GLY A 109 -11.83 -20.29 34.66
CA GLY A 109 -12.30 -20.18 36.03
C GLY A 109 -11.55 -21.29 36.79
N ALA A 110 -11.19 -21.02 38.03
CA ALA A 110 -10.69 -22.05 38.92
C ALA A 110 -11.71 -23.19 39.07
N SER A 111 -11.25 -24.45 39.10
CA SER A 111 -11.32 -25.34 40.27
C SER A 111 -11.20 -26.83 39.92
N ARG A 112 -10.45 -27.54 40.80
CA ARG A 112 -10.54 -28.96 41.20
C ARG A 112 -10.00 -30.03 40.24
N ALA A 113 -9.43 -31.15 40.68
CA ALA A 113 -8.92 -31.67 41.95
C ALA A 113 -8.41 -33.12 41.66
N SER A 114 -7.44 -33.59 42.44
CA SER A 114 -7.22 -34.99 42.88
C SER A 114 -6.95 -36.08 41.81
N GLY A 115 -5.78 -36.72 41.84
CA GLY A 115 -5.51 -37.96 42.62
C GLY A 115 -5.32 -39.11 41.61
N ARG A 116 -4.43 -40.09 41.73
CA ARG A 116 -3.67 -40.72 42.81
C ARG A 116 -2.42 -41.33 42.17
#